data_AF-A0A4Y9Y1F8-F1
#
_entry.id   AF-A0A4Y9Y1F8-F1
#
_cell.length_a   1.000
_cell.length_b   1.000
_cell.length_c   1.000
_cell.angle_alpha   90.00
_cell.angle_beta   90.00
_cell.angle_gamma   90.00
#
_symmetry.space_group_name_H-M   'P 1'
#
loop_
_entity.id
_entity.type
_entity.pdbx_description
1 polymer ?
#
loop_
_entity_poly.entity_id
_entity_poly.type
_entity_poly.pdbx_seq_one_letter_code
_entity_poly.pdbx_strand_id
1 'polypeptide(L)'
;MSPSLSDASVLPKPGNTVCAACQKAAAPGETLKRCQNCRSAPYCSKECQVADWKKHKRICSVYMRDSALGFTTTNVNDDGSKGKKGRAARTRIEVLQDLAIWGQAHNGDTLTVACWQAMDLLNDFGKAETHFLVMTLRRNETWTSPRTMYKFVDAQILPVTLLSERCKPVPGAVRDGRPPNFIKGPDKLKHDFPAAIGCALVMAYELEPDEDMTVEEAFMKKNSPAYQPIPLWQEHKDKFSRYPSFFPSFWKLCLKNGMDGGGWSPIFEPWSLAQS
;
A
#
# COMPACT_ATOMS: atom_id res chain seq x y z
N MET A 1 3.49 4.76 22.50
CA MET A 1 4.15 3.51 22.07
C MET A 1 3.20 2.81 21.12
N SER A 2 3.34 3.09 19.82
CA SER A 2 2.47 2.55 18.78
C SER A 2 2.93 1.14 18.42
N PRO A 3 2.03 0.19 18.13
CA PRO A 3 2.43 -1.19 17.84
C PRO A 3 3.27 -1.19 16.55
N SER A 4 4.45 -1.80 16.63
CA SER A 4 5.27 -2.07 15.46
C SER A 4 4.46 -2.92 14.48
N LEU A 5 4.58 -2.64 13.18
CA LEU A 5 3.94 -3.41 12.10
C LEU A 5 4.36 -4.90 12.05
N SER A 6 5.22 -5.34 12.98
CA SER A 6 5.49 -6.77 13.25
C SER A 6 4.26 -7.52 13.80
N ASP A 7 3.29 -6.82 14.40
CA ASP A 7 2.14 -7.44 15.07
C ASP A 7 0.85 -7.47 14.24
N ALA A 8 0.93 -7.21 12.93
CA ALA A 8 -0.16 -7.50 12.01
C ALA A 8 -0.32 -9.02 11.83
N SER A 9 -0.85 -9.69 12.88
CA SER A 9 -1.27 -11.09 12.98
C SER A 9 -0.84 -11.96 11.79
N VAL A 10 0.46 -12.28 11.71
CA VAL A 10 0.94 -13.32 10.81
C VAL A 10 0.22 -14.58 11.24
N LEU A 11 -0.75 -15.06 10.45
CA LEU A 11 -1.40 -16.33 10.75
C LEU A 11 -0.29 -17.37 10.88
N PRO A 12 -0.18 -18.07 12.02
CA PRO A 12 0.87 -19.06 12.21
C PRO A 12 0.80 -20.04 11.04
N LYS A 13 1.94 -20.21 10.35
CA LYS A 13 2.03 -21.17 9.24
C LYS A 13 1.71 -22.55 9.82
N PRO A 14 0.78 -23.31 9.23
CA PRO A 14 0.47 -24.64 9.72
C PRO A 14 1.75 -25.48 9.71
N GLY A 15 2.01 -26.19 10.81
CA GLY A 15 3.13 -27.12 10.89
C GLY A 15 3.11 -28.13 9.74
N ASN A 16 4.27 -28.67 9.37
CA ASN A 16 4.40 -29.49 8.17
C ASN A 16 4.05 -30.97 8.37
N THR A 17 3.74 -31.37 9.59
CA THR A 17 3.74 -32.76 10.03
C THR A 17 2.36 -33.30 10.37
N VAL A 18 1.33 -32.46 10.43
CA VAL A 18 -0.03 -32.86 10.85
C VAL A 18 -1.06 -32.42 9.82
N CYS A 19 -1.97 -33.31 9.44
CA CYS A 19 -3.05 -33.01 8.50
C CYS A 19 -4.02 -31.96 9.07
N ALA A 20 -4.26 -30.88 8.33
CA ALA A 20 -5.14 -29.80 8.76
C ALA A 20 -6.61 -30.24 8.95
N ALA A 21 -7.05 -31.29 8.25
CA ALA A 21 -8.43 -31.76 8.30
C ALA A 21 -8.67 -32.80 9.41
N CYS A 22 -7.86 -33.86 9.46
CA CYS A 22 -8.06 -35.00 10.34
C CYS A 22 -7.09 -35.04 11.54
N GLN A 23 -6.17 -34.07 11.62
CA GLN A 23 -5.20 -33.91 12.71
C GLN A 23 -4.27 -35.13 12.93
N LYS A 24 -4.20 -36.05 11.96
CA LYS A 24 -3.24 -37.16 11.97
C LYS A 24 -1.86 -36.67 11.56
N ALA A 25 -0.84 -37.11 12.29
CA ALA A 25 0.54 -36.91 11.91
C ALA A 25 0.89 -37.69 10.62
N ALA A 26 1.87 -37.20 9.87
CA ALA A 26 2.46 -37.95 8.77
C ALA A 26 3.05 -39.26 9.29
N ALA A 27 2.86 -40.35 8.55
CA ALA A 27 3.53 -41.60 8.86
C ALA A 27 5.06 -41.44 8.71
N PRO A 28 5.88 -42.25 9.40
CA PRO A 28 7.33 -42.22 9.23
C PRO A 28 7.71 -42.39 7.75
N GLY A 29 8.42 -41.41 7.19
CA GLY A 29 8.83 -41.40 5.78
C GLY A 29 7.81 -40.83 4.79
N GLU A 30 6.58 -40.51 5.22
CA GLU A 30 5.59 -39.88 4.36
C GLU A 30 5.60 -38.35 4.47
N THR A 31 5.31 -37.68 3.36
CA THR A 31 5.12 -36.22 3.33
C THR A 31 3.67 -35.88 3.04
N LEU A 32 3.10 -34.94 3.80
CA LEU A 32 1.74 -34.48 3.58
C LEU A 32 1.66 -33.63 2.31
N LYS A 33 0.58 -33.83 1.54
CA LYS A 33 0.26 -33.02 0.36
C LYS A 33 -0.07 -31.60 0.78
N ARG A 34 0.14 -30.62 -0.10
CA ARG A 34 -0.21 -29.22 0.16
C ARG A 34 -1.41 -28.79 -0.65
N CYS A 35 -2.14 -27.81 -0.12
CA CYS A 35 -3.06 -27.02 -0.94
C CYS A 35 -2.32 -26.51 -2.18
N GLN A 36 -2.83 -26.81 -3.37
CA GLN A 36 -2.19 -26.40 -4.62
C GLN A 36 -2.15 -24.87 -4.80
N ASN A 37 -3.10 -24.15 -4.19
CA ASN A 37 -3.18 -22.70 -4.27
C ASN A 37 -2.19 -22.01 -3.31
N CYS A 38 -2.37 -22.17 -1.99
CA CYS A 38 -1.54 -21.45 -1.02
C CYS A 38 -0.22 -22.15 -0.64
N ARG A 39 -0.11 -23.46 -0.92
CA ARG A 39 1.01 -24.31 -0.51
C ARG A 39 1.28 -24.36 1.01
N SER A 40 0.43 -23.77 1.84
CA SER A 40 0.62 -23.68 3.30
C SER A 40 -0.07 -24.82 4.07
N ALA A 41 -1.33 -25.14 3.78
CA ALA A 41 -2.06 -26.16 4.54
C ALA A 41 -1.67 -27.59 4.11
N PRO A 42 -1.24 -28.46 5.04
CA PRO A 42 -0.93 -29.87 4.78
C PRO A 42 -2.17 -30.78 4.88
N TYR A 43 -2.24 -31.79 4.02
CA TYR A 43 -3.30 -32.80 4.00
C TYR A 43 -2.71 -34.17 3.68
N CYS A 44 -3.19 -35.23 4.32
CA CYS A 44 -2.81 -36.59 3.94
C CYS A 44 -3.40 -36.99 2.58
N SER A 45 -4.55 -36.41 2.20
CA SER A 45 -5.27 -36.79 0.99
C SER A 45 -6.09 -35.64 0.40
N LYS A 46 -6.58 -35.82 -0.85
CA LYS A 46 -7.45 -34.84 -1.51
C LYS A 46 -8.81 -34.75 -0.81
N GLU A 47 -9.29 -35.85 -0.26
CA GLU A 47 -10.53 -35.95 0.50
C GLU A 47 -10.45 -35.10 1.77
N CYS A 48 -9.32 -35.16 2.49
CA CYS A 48 -9.06 -34.29 3.63
C CYS A 48 -9.02 -32.81 3.24
N GLN A 49 -8.41 -32.47 2.10
CA GLN A 49 -8.43 -31.08 1.59
C GLN A 49 -9.85 -30.61 1.28
N VAL A 50 -10.67 -31.44 0.64
CA VAL A 50 -12.08 -31.11 0.29
C VAL A 50 -12.92 -30.96 1.56
N ALA A 51 -12.72 -31.82 2.55
CA ALA A 51 -13.42 -31.76 3.84
C ALA A 51 -13.10 -30.46 4.61
N ASP A 52 -11.84 -30.02 4.61
CA ASP A 52 -11.43 -28.77 5.25
C ASP A 52 -11.77 -27.51 4.43
N TRP A 53 -12.10 -27.65 3.13
CA TRP A 53 -12.21 -26.53 2.19
C TRP A 53 -13.13 -25.40 2.67
N LYS A 54 -14.29 -25.71 3.29
CA LYS A 54 -15.20 -24.67 3.79
C LYS A 54 -14.53 -23.75 4.83
N LYS A 55 -13.65 -24.30 5.67
CA LYS A 55 -12.86 -23.55 6.66
C LYS A 55 -11.64 -22.93 5.99
N HIS A 56 -10.88 -23.75 5.27
CA HIS A 56 -9.63 -23.36 4.62
C HIS A 56 -9.80 -22.24 3.61
N LYS A 57 -10.88 -22.21 2.80
CA LYS A 57 -11.11 -21.20 1.76
C LYS A 57 -10.96 -19.76 2.28
N ARG A 58 -11.38 -19.51 3.52
CA ARG A 58 -11.30 -18.18 4.17
C ARG A 58 -9.86 -17.74 4.41
N ILE A 59 -9.00 -18.68 4.81
CA ILE A 59 -7.57 -18.45 5.16
C ILE A 59 -6.60 -18.74 4.02
N CYS A 60 -7.01 -19.51 3.00
CA CYS A 60 -6.22 -19.87 1.83
C CYS A 60 -5.70 -18.62 1.11
N SER A 61 -6.57 -17.63 0.91
CA SER A 61 -6.21 -16.34 0.31
C SER A 61 -5.33 -15.47 1.20
N VAL A 62 -5.33 -15.68 2.52
CA VAL A 62 -4.41 -14.98 3.45
C VAL A 62 -3.02 -15.60 3.33
N TYR A 63 -2.91 -16.92 3.33
CA TYR A 63 -1.64 -17.62 3.15
C TYR A 63 -1.01 -17.37 1.77
N MET A 64 -1.82 -17.28 0.70
CA MET A 64 -1.33 -16.86 -0.61
C MET A 64 -0.71 -15.47 -0.56
N ARG A 65 -1.35 -14.50 0.12
CA ARG A 65 -0.81 -13.14 0.31
C ARG A 65 0.48 -13.13 1.11
N ASP A 66 0.54 -13.83 2.24
CA ASP A 66 1.76 -13.95 3.05
C ASP A 66 2.92 -14.55 2.23
N SER A 67 2.62 -15.55 1.39
CA SER A 67 3.63 -16.11 0.47
C SER A 67 4.01 -15.15 -0.67
N ALA A 68 3.07 -14.32 -1.12
CA ALA A 68 3.25 -13.32 -2.18
C ALA A 68 4.16 -12.16 -1.74
N LEU A 69 4.20 -11.85 -0.45
CA LEU A 69 5.05 -10.81 0.13
C LEU A 69 6.55 -11.10 0.01
N GLY A 70 6.94 -12.38 -0.10
CA GLY A 70 8.33 -12.81 -0.26
C GLY A 70 8.84 -12.86 -1.70
N PHE A 71 8.04 -12.46 -2.70
CA PHE A 71 8.47 -12.33 -4.09
C PHE A 71 9.16 -10.99 -4.32
N THR A 72 10.06 -10.94 -5.31
CA THR A 72 10.80 -9.71 -5.63
C THR A 72 10.13 -8.84 -6.71
N THR A 73 9.27 -9.42 -7.55
CA THR A 73 8.56 -8.64 -8.57
C THR A 73 7.41 -7.84 -7.97
N THR A 74 7.26 -6.57 -8.33
CA THR A 74 6.17 -5.70 -7.88
C THR A 74 5.04 -5.57 -8.92
N ASN A 75 5.13 -6.28 -10.05
CA ASN A 75 4.15 -6.22 -11.14
C ASN A 75 3.09 -7.35 -11.07
N VAL A 76 1.91 -7.08 -11.63
CA VAL A 76 0.77 -7.99 -11.73
C VAL A 76 1.06 -9.04 -12.79
N ASN A 77 0.80 -10.32 -12.47
CA ASN A 77 1.02 -11.50 -13.32
C ASN A 77 2.49 -11.86 -13.61
N ASP A 78 3.43 -11.25 -12.89
CA ASP A 78 4.81 -11.74 -12.86
C ASP A 78 4.95 -12.70 -11.67
N ASP A 79 5.22 -13.97 -11.96
CA ASP A 79 5.39 -15.00 -10.95
C ASP A 79 6.72 -14.87 -10.20
N GLY A 80 7.64 -14.01 -10.67
CA GLY A 80 8.88 -13.63 -9.99
C GLY A 80 9.74 -14.79 -9.49
N SER A 81 10.79 -14.48 -8.74
CA SER A 81 11.51 -15.49 -7.95
C SER A 81 11.32 -15.20 -6.47
N LYS A 82 11.13 -16.26 -5.66
CA LYS A 82 11.29 -16.15 -4.20
C LYS A 82 12.78 -15.93 -3.95
N GLY A 83 13.12 -14.81 -3.33
CA GLY A 83 14.47 -14.24 -3.29
C GLY A 83 15.61 -15.25 -3.39
N LYS A 84 16.30 -15.27 -4.54
CA LYS A 84 17.62 -15.91 -4.62
C LYS A 84 18.62 -15.02 -3.87
N LYS A 85 19.33 -15.59 -2.89
CA LYS A 85 20.45 -14.93 -2.21
C LYS A 85 21.57 -14.70 -3.24
N GLY A 86 21.58 -13.52 -3.85
CA GLY A 86 22.53 -13.14 -4.90
C GLY A 86 22.28 -11.74 -5.44
N ARG A 87 22.36 -10.74 -4.53
CA ARG A 87 22.40 -9.27 -4.72
C ARG A 87 21.26 -8.57 -5.53
N ALA A 88 20.73 -7.51 -4.91
CA ALA A 88 19.91 -6.39 -5.42
C ALA A 88 18.37 -6.48 -5.52
N ALA A 89 17.74 -7.66 -5.66
CA ALA A 89 16.28 -7.70 -5.81
C ALA A 89 15.57 -7.61 -4.44
N ARG A 90 14.77 -6.55 -4.21
CA ARG A 90 14.01 -6.34 -2.97
C ARG A 90 12.69 -7.08 -3.00
N THR A 91 12.25 -7.57 -1.86
CA THR A 91 10.95 -8.26 -1.70
C THR A 91 9.80 -7.25 -1.58
N ARG A 92 8.58 -7.67 -1.92
CA ARG A 92 7.38 -6.82 -1.76
C ARG A 92 7.21 -6.30 -0.34
N ILE A 93 7.52 -7.11 0.68
CA ILE A 93 7.42 -6.68 2.08
C ILE A 93 8.40 -5.56 2.42
N GLU A 94 9.64 -5.62 1.92
CA GLU A 94 10.64 -4.56 2.11
C GLU A 94 10.18 -3.27 1.43
N VAL A 95 9.66 -3.35 0.19
CA VAL A 95 9.09 -2.20 -0.53
C VAL A 95 7.93 -1.56 0.24
N LEU A 96 6.98 -2.37 0.71
CA LEU A 96 5.82 -1.88 1.45
C LEU A 96 6.20 -1.25 2.80
N GLN A 97 7.19 -1.81 3.50
CA GLN A 97 7.69 -1.27 4.76
C GLN A 97 8.36 0.10 4.56
N ASP A 98 9.23 0.22 3.56
CA ASP A 98 9.91 1.47 3.22
C ASP A 98 8.90 2.56 2.84
N LEU A 99 7.94 2.24 1.95
CA LEU A 99 6.89 3.19 1.57
C LEU A 99 5.98 3.58 2.74
N ALA A 100 5.75 2.69 3.71
CA ALA A 100 4.98 3.00 4.92
C ALA A 100 5.74 3.98 5.82
N ILE A 101 7.04 3.76 6.06
CA ILE A 101 7.91 4.65 6.83
C ILE A 101 8.02 6.02 6.16
N TRP A 102 8.25 6.04 4.85
CA TRP A 102 8.26 7.25 4.05
C TRP A 102 6.93 8.01 4.15
N GLY A 103 5.79 7.33 3.98
CA GLY A 103 4.48 7.95 4.05
C GLY A 103 4.22 8.59 5.41
N GLN A 104 4.54 7.90 6.51
CA GLN A 104 4.43 8.46 7.86
C GLN A 104 5.23 9.75 8.04
N ALA A 105 6.41 9.86 7.43
CA ALA A 105 7.24 11.05 7.50
C ALA A 105 6.62 12.26 6.77
N HIS A 106 5.73 12.04 5.79
CA HIS A 106 5.13 13.10 4.97
C HIS A 106 3.63 13.33 5.21
N ASN A 107 2.94 12.41 5.89
CA ASN A 107 1.48 12.45 6.10
C ASN A 107 1.03 13.75 6.78
N GLY A 108 1.77 14.22 7.80
CA GLY A 108 1.38 15.40 8.59
C GLY A 108 1.55 16.74 7.87
N ASP A 109 2.31 16.80 6.77
CA ASP A 109 2.57 18.03 6.04
C ASP A 109 2.37 17.85 4.53
N THR A 110 3.39 17.36 3.83
CA THR A 110 3.54 17.36 2.38
C THR A 110 2.38 16.63 1.71
N LEU A 111 2.01 15.44 2.19
CA LEU A 111 0.89 14.68 1.63
C LEU A 111 -0.47 15.29 1.99
N THR A 112 -0.58 15.90 3.17
CA THR A 112 -1.79 16.64 3.55
C THR A 112 -2.00 17.84 2.63
N VAL A 113 -1.01 18.72 2.48
CA VAL A 113 -1.12 19.90 1.62
C VAL A 113 -1.33 19.48 0.16
N ALA A 114 -0.66 18.41 -0.30
CA ALA A 114 -0.89 17.84 -1.62
C ALA A 114 -2.34 17.44 -1.84
N CYS A 115 -2.98 16.78 -0.89
CA CYS A 115 -4.38 16.39 -1.00
C CYS A 115 -5.28 17.63 -1.14
N TRP A 116 -5.10 18.63 -0.28
CA TRP A 116 -5.90 19.86 -0.32
C TRP A 116 -5.75 20.62 -1.64
N GLN A 117 -4.53 20.76 -2.14
CA GLN A 117 -4.26 21.54 -3.35
C GLN A 117 -4.56 20.77 -4.64
N ALA A 118 -4.07 19.54 -4.77
CA ALA A 118 -4.19 18.78 -6.01
C ALA A 118 -5.64 18.35 -6.29
N MET A 119 -6.44 18.09 -5.25
CA MET A 119 -7.87 17.79 -5.39
C MET A 119 -8.77 19.01 -5.20
N ASP A 120 -8.22 20.22 -4.99
CA ASP A 120 -9.02 21.45 -4.85
C ASP A 120 -10.11 21.34 -3.76
N LEU A 121 -9.75 20.77 -2.60
CA LEU A 121 -10.70 20.40 -1.53
C LEU A 121 -11.31 21.61 -0.81
N LEU A 122 -10.75 22.81 -0.99
CA LEU A 122 -11.35 24.05 -0.49
C LEU A 122 -12.65 24.38 -1.23
N ASN A 123 -12.65 24.20 -2.56
CA ASN A 123 -13.78 24.55 -3.41
C ASN A 123 -14.73 23.36 -3.59
N ASP A 124 -14.19 22.14 -3.69
CA ASP A 124 -14.96 20.91 -3.84
C ASP A 124 -14.46 19.83 -2.88
N PHE A 125 -14.96 19.89 -1.65
CA PHE A 125 -14.61 18.93 -0.62
C PHE A 125 -15.08 17.50 -0.95
N GLY A 126 -16.09 17.34 -1.81
CA GLY A 126 -16.61 16.04 -2.26
C GLY A 126 -15.58 15.24 -3.07
N LYS A 127 -14.53 15.89 -3.58
CA LYS A 127 -13.40 15.20 -4.23
C LYS A 127 -12.63 14.28 -3.29
N ALA A 128 -12.68 14.48 -1.98
CA ALA A 128 -12.10 13.56 -1.01
C ALA A 128 -12.75 12.15 -1.07
N GLU A 129 -14.01 12.06 -1.49
CA GLU A 129 -14.75 10.78 -1.60
C GLU A 129 -14.75 10.20 -3.03
N THR A 130 -14.57 11.06 -4.03
CA THR A 130 -14.69 10.68 -5.44
C THR A 130 -13.35 10.55 -6.16
N HIS A 131 -12.28 11.10 -5.60
CA HIS A 131 -10.94 11.10 -6.18
C HIS A 131 -9.88 10.70 -5.15
N PHE A 132 -8.70 10.32 -5.63
CA PHE A 132 -7.54 10.00 -4.81
C PHE A 132 -6.25 10.40 -5.52
N LEU A 133 -5.21 10.71 -4.74
CA LEU A 133 -3.89 11.07 -5.25
C LEU A 133 -3.06 9.80 -5.44
N VAL A 134 -2.54 9.62 -6.64
CA VAL A 134 -1.59 8.54 -6.96
C VAL A 134 -0.25 9.14 -7.34
N MET A 135 0.83 8.51 -6.91
CA MET A 135 2.18 8.92 -7.27
C MET A 135 3.11 7.74 -7.51
N THR A 136 4.09 8.00 -8.36
CA THR A 136 5.20 7.09 -8.65
C THR A 136 6.48 7.67 -8.08
N LEU A 137 7.29 6.80 -7.49
CA LEU A 137 8.49 7.12 -6.74
C LEU A 137 9.61 6.19 -7.21
N ARG A 138 10.86 6.67 -7.16
CA ARG A 138 12.04 5.83 -7.28
C ARG A 138 12.81 5.86 -5.98
N ARG A 139 13.29 4.70 -5.53
CA ARG A 139 14.10 4.63 -4.33
C ARG A 139 15.38 5.46 -4.50
N ASN A 140 15.71 6.24 -3.49
CA ASN A 140 16.95 7.00 -3.44
C ASN A 140 18.03 6.17 -2.73
N GLU A 141 19.06 5.71 -3.42
CA GLU A 141 20.09 4.85 -2.80
C GLU A 141 20.96 5.58 -1.75
N THR A 142 21.00 6.90 -1.77
CA THR A 142 21.83 7.73 -0.87
C THR A 142 21.00 8.52 0.14
N TRP A 143 19.84 7.98 0.53
CA TRP A 143 18.96 8.64 1.49
C TRP A 143 19.57 8.70 2.89
N THR A 144 19.26 9.79 3.61
CA THR A 144 19.76 10.03 4.98
C THR A 144 18.63 10.20 6.00
N SER A 145 17.39 10.38 5.53
CA SER A 145 16.20 10.40 6.37
C SER A 145 15.01 9.76 5.66
N PRO A 146 13.98 9.31 6.40
CA PRO A 146 12.74 8.82 5.80
C PRO A 146 12.11 9.75 4.76
N ARG A 147 12.27 11.08 4.91
CA ARG A 147 11.73 12.05 3.96
C ARG A 147 12.37 11.94 2.58
N THR A 148 13.67 11.71 2.53
CA THR A 148 14.48 11.65 1.30
C THR A 148 14.71 10.23 0.78
N MET A 149 14.02 9.24 1.37
CA MET A 149 14.10 7.82 0.99
C MET A 149 13.68 7.56 -0.46
N TYR A 150 12.80 8.39 -0.99
CA TYR A 150 12.25 8.29 -2.32
C TYR A 150 12.37 9.60 -3.08
N LYS A 151 12.69 9.49 -4.37
CA LYS A 151 12.62 10.59 -5.33
C LYS A 151 11.26 10.56 -6.03
N PHE A 152 10.66 11.73 -6.14
CA PHE A 152 9.43 11.93 -6.90
C PHE A 152 9.64 11.65 -8.40
N VAL A 153 8.70 10.93 -9.02
CA VAL A 153 8.67 10.75 -10.48
C VAL A 153 7.51 11.56 -11.07
N ASP A 154 6.27 11.17 -10.79
CA ASP A 154 5.06 11.90 -11.18
C ASP A 154 3.89 11.61 -10.23
N ALA A 155 2.82 12.41 -10.33
CA ALA A 155 1.59 12.20 -9.60
C ALA A 155 0.35 12.61 -10.41
N GLN A 156 -0.78 11.98 -10.13
CA GLN A 156 -2.06 12.26 -10.77
C GLN A 156 -3.21 12.10 -9.78
N ILE A 157 -4.29 12.86 -10.02
CA ILE A 157 -5.56 12.67 -9.32
C ILE A 157 -6.42 11.76 -10.18
N LEU A 158 -6.78 10.60 -9.64
CA LEU A 158 -7.59 9.60 -10.32
C LEU A 158 -8.98 9.48 -9.66
N PRO A 159 -10.03 9.18 -10.43
CA PRO A 159 -11.36 8.94 -9.86
C PRO A 159 -11.42 7.57 -9.18
N VAL A 160 -12.12 7.49 -8.05
CA VAL A 160 -12.33 6.25 -7.25
C VAL A 160 -13.00 5.13 -8.07
N THR A 161 -13.64 5.44 -9.19
CA THR A 161 -14.16 4.44 -10.14
C THR A 161 -13.05 3.54 -10.68
N LEU A 162 -11.84 4.07 -10.98
CA LEU A 162 -10.69 3.26 -11.42
C LEU A 162 -10.20 2.30 -10.32
N LEU A 163 -10.26 2.73 -9.05
CA LEU A 163 -9.98 1.86 -7.91
C LEU A 163 -10.99 0.74 -7.78
N SER A 164 -12.27 1.08 -7.94
CA SER A 164 -13.35 0.11 -7.95
C SER A 164 -13.17 -0.93 -9.07
N GLU A 165 -12.80 -0.49 -10.27
CA GLU A 165 -12.53 -1.35 -11.43
C GLU A 165 -11.34 -2.27 -11.21
N ARG A 166 -10.22 -1.74 -10.71
CA ARG A 166 -9.04 -2.55 -10.42
C ARG A 166 -9.29 -3.60 -9.34
N CYS A 167 -10.11 -3.27 -8.35
CA CYS A 167 -10.49 -4.20 -7.27
C CYS A 167 -11.56 -5.22 -7.69
N LYS A 168 -12.17 -5.11 -8.89
CA LYS A 168 -13.15 -6.10 -9.36
C LYS A 168 -12.51 -7.49 -9.34
N PRO A 169 -13.17 -8.49 -8.73
CA PRO A 169 -12.67 -9.86 -8.76
C PRO A 169 -12.64 -10.37 -10.20
N VAL A 170 -11.46 -10.71 -10.71
CA VAL A 170 -11.29 -11.31 -12.04
C VAL A 170 -11.43 -12.83 -11.92
N PRO A 171 -12.34 -13.48 -12.67
CA PRO A 171 -12.48 -14.94 -12.66
C PRO A 171 -11.16 -15.63 -13.02
N GLY A 172 -10.69 -16.53 -12.15
CA GLY A 172 -9.46 -17.30 -12.37
C GLY A 172 -8.14 -16.56 -12.09
N ALA A 173 -8.15 -15.23 -11.95
CA ALA A 173 -6.97 -14.50 -11.49
C ALA A 173 -6.94 -14.45 -9.96
N VAL A 174 -5.84 -14.90 -9.36
CA VAL A 174 -5.52 -14.61 -7.95
C VAL A 174 -4.97 -13.19 -7.87
N ARG A 175 -5.78 -12.21 -8.30
CA ARG A 175 -5.50 -10.81 -7.96
C ARG A 175 -5.83 -10.61 -6.49
N ASP A 176 -5.21 -9.60 -5.90
CA ASP A 176 -5.53 -9.07 -4.58
C ASP A 176 -6.96 -8.48 -4.63
N GLY A 177 -7.97 -9.35 -4.82
CA GLY A 177 -9.36 -9.03 -5.10
C GLY A 177 -10.13 -8.67 -3.85
N ARG A 178 -9.42 -8.27 -2.80
CA ARG A 178 -9.99 -7.44 -1.76
C ARG A 178 -9.30 -6.10 -1.89
N PRO A 179 -10.01 -4.96 -1.92
CA PRO A 179 -9.35 -3.75 -1.45
C PRO A 179 -8.70 -4.16 -0.13
N PRO A 180 -7.41 -3.90 0.09
CA PRO A 180 -6.86 -4.09 1.42
C PRO A 180 -7.87 -3.45 2.36
N ASN A 181 -8.14 -4.06 3.51
CA ASN A 181 -9.10 -3.54 4.51
C ASN A 181 -8.84 -2.08 4.92
N PHE A 182 -7.89 -1.39 4.27
CA PHE A 182 -7.44 -0.01 4.22
C PHE A 182 -8.34 0.98 3.47
N ILE A 183 -9.24 0.57 2.56
CA ILE A 183 -10.48 1.35 2.39
C ILE A 183 -11.38 0.95 3.55
N LYS A 184 -10.91 1.21 4.77
CA LYS A 184 -11.76 1.19 5.95
C LYS A 184 -12.84 2.21 5.60
N GLY A 185 -14.07 1.75 5.39
CA GLY A 185 -15.18 2.66 5.10
C GLY A 185 -15.22 3.81 6.13
N PRO A 186 -15.90 4.92 5.80
CA PRO A 186 -15.92 6.14 6.61
C PRO A 186 -16.06 5.89 8.13
N ASP A 187 -16.75 4.84 8.55
CA ASP A 187 -16.97 4.42 9.94
C ASP A 187 -15.70 4.07 10.74
N LYS A 188 -14.73 3.37 10.15
CA LYS A 188 -13.49 3.02 10.88
C LYS A 188 -12.49 4.16 10.87
N LEU A 189 -12.55 5.01 9.85
CA LEU A 189 -11.72 6.19 9.80
C LEU A 189 -12.17 7.25 10.83
N LYS A 190 -13.49 7.35 11.08
CA LYS A 190 -14.05 8.05 12.24
C LYS A 190 -13.58 7.49 13.58
N HIS A 191 -13.34 6.18 13.69
CA HIS A 191 -12.80 5.60 14.92
C HIS A 191 -11.34 6.00 15.14
N ASP A 192 -10.51 5.90 14.09
CA ASP A 192 -9.08 6.19 14.19
C ASP A 192 -8.81 7.72 14.27
N PHE A 193 -9.69 8.55 13.68
CA PHE A 193 -9.59 10.01 13.64
C PHE A 193 -10.96 10.69 13.87
N PRO A 194 -11.51 10.69 15.09
CA PRO A 194 -12.87 11.15 15.37
C PRO A 194 -13.12 12.63 15.11
N ALA A 195 -12.08 13.47 15.14
CA ALA A 195 -12.16 14.90 14.88
C ALA A 195 -11.87 15.30 13.41
N ALA A 196 -11.56 14.33 12.54
CA ALA A 196 -11.34 14.62 11.12
C ALA A 196 -12.68 14.93 10.43
N ILE A 197 -12.69 15.97 9.59
CA ILE A 197 -13.86 16.38 8.79
C ILE A 197 -13.99 15.58 7.48
N GLY A 198 -12.98 14.76 7.15
CA GLY A 198 -12.95 13.89 6.00
C GLY A 198 -11.63 13.14 5.89
N CYS A 199 -11.43 12.43 4.78
CA CYS A 199 -10.16 11.75 4.49
C CYS A 199 -9.91 11.69 3.01
N ALA A 200 -8.69 12.03 2.62
CA ALA A 200 -8.19 11.76 1.28
C ALA A 200 -7.38 10.46 1.27
N LEU A 201 -7.39 9.75 0.16
CA LEU A 201 -6.51 8.60 -0.05
C LEU A 201 -5.30 9.02 -0.89
N VAL A 202 -4.10 8.66 -0.43
CA VAL A 202 -2.87 8.72 -1.22
C VAL A 202 -2.36 7.31 -1.47
N MET A 203 -2.03 7.01 -2.72
CA MET A 203 -1.40 5.76 -3.13
C MET A 203 -0.03 6.03 -3.76
N ALA A 204 1.00 5.34 -3.28
CA ALA A 204 2.36 5.49 -3.79
C ALA A 204 2.91 4.16 -4.31
N TYR A 205 3.60 4.23 -5.45
CA TYR A 205 4.24 3.10 -6.12
C TYR A 205 5.73 3.32 -6.28
N GLU A 206 6.51 2.31 -5.94
CA GLU A 206 7.91 2.26 -6.34
C GLU A 206 8.03 1.80 -7.81
N LEU A 207 8.84 2.51 -8.58
CA LEU A 207 9.35 2.11 -9.88
C LEU A 207 10.78 1.62 -9.73
N GLU A 208 11.11 0.55 -10.43
CA GLU A 208 12.50 0.12 -10.61
C GLU A 208 13.28 1.16 -11.44
N PRO A 209 14.63 1.17 -11.37
CA PRO A 209 15.44 2.18 -12.06
C PRO A 209 15.21 2.28 -13.57
N ASP A 210 14.93 1.15 -14.22
CA ASP A 210 14.71 0.98 -15.65
C ASP A 210 13.23 0.96 -16.06
N GLU A 211 12.30 1.02 -15.10
CA GLU A 211 10.88 1.12 -15.38
C GLU A 211 10.49 2.57 -15.70
N ASP A 212 9.88 2.75 -16.87
CA ASP A 212 9.23 3.99 -17.28
C ASP A 212 7.73 3.72 -17.49
N MET A 213 6.93 4.11 -16.49
CA MET A 213 5.49 3.88 -16.47
C MET A 213 4.81 5.18 -16.12
N THR A 214 3.70 5.47 -16.80
CA THR A 214 2.80 6.54 -16.34
C THR A 214 2.21 6.19 -14.97
N VAL A 215 1.69 7.20 -14.26
CA VAL A 215 1.05 6.99 -12.95
C VAL A 215 -0.14 6.02 -13.05
N GLU A 216 -0.97 6.16 -14.08
CA GLU A 216 -2.09 5.24 -14.34
C GLU A 216 -1.63 3.82 -14.65
N GLU A 217 -0.57 3.66 -15.44
CA GLU A 217 -0.02 2.32 -15.71
C GLU A 217 0.57 1.67 -14.47
N ALA A 218 1.33 2.41 -13.67
CA ALA A 218 1.83 1.93 -12.40
C ALA A 218 0.67 1.52 -11.48
N PHE A 219 -0.36 2.35 -11.40
CA PHE A 219 -1.59 2.02 -10.70
C PHE A 219 -2.22 0.72 -11.22
N MET A 220 -2.35 0.50 -12.52
CA MET A 220 -3.00 -0.71 -13.05
C MET A 220 -2.14 -1.97 -12.93
N LYS A 221 -0.81 -1.84 -13.06
CA LYS A 221 0.12 -2.96 -13.23
C LYS A 221 0.91 -3.32 -11.97
N LYS A 222 1.06 -2.44 -10.98
CA LYS A 222 1.82 -2.74 -9.74
C LYS A 222 0.95 -3.39 -8.67
N ASN A 223 1.54 -4.18 -7.77
CA ASN A 223 0.85 -4.89 -6.67
C ASN A 223 1.37 -4.56 -5.27
N SER A 224 2.39 -3.70 -5.16
CA SER A 224 2.94 -3.23 -3.88
C SER A 224 2.72 -1.72 -3.65
N PRO A 225 1.49 -1.19 -3.66
CA PRO A 225 1.25 0.18 -3.25
C PRO A 225 1.36 0.38 -1.74
N ALA A 226 1.89 1.52 -1.33
CA ALA A 226 1.52 2.08 -0.04
C ALA A 226 0.15 2.76 -0.13
N TYR A 227 -0.64 2.56 0.92
CA TYR A 227 -1.94 3.20 1.13
C TYR A 227 -1.83 4.13 2.33
N GLN A 228 -1.96 5.43 2.11
CA GLN A 228 -1.90 6.44 3.16
C GLN A 228 -3.27 7.12 3.27
N PRO A 229 -4.08 6.80 4.30
CA PRO A 229 -5.26 7.58 4.62
C PRO A 229 -4.81 8.90 5.26
N ILE A 230 -5.17 10.02 4.62
CA ILE A 230 -4.82 11.36 5.06
C ILE A 230 -6.05 12.00 5.71
N PRO A 231 -6.13 12.05 7.06
CA PRO A 231 -7.23 12.73 7.74
C PRO A 231 -7.21 14.22 7.40
N LEU A 232 -8.39 14.75 7.07
CA LEU A 232 -8.58 16.16 6.75
C LEU A 232 -9.13 16.86 7.98
N TRP A 233 -8.47 17.94 8.39
CA TRP A 233 -8.80 18.68 9.61
C TRP A 233 -9.41 20.04 9.27
N GLN A 234 -10.31 20.52 10.12
CA GLN A 234 -10.91 21.86 9.98
C GLN A 234 -9.84 22.96 10.02
N GLU A 235 -8.80 22.79 10.85
CA GLU A 235 -7.69 23.74 10.95
C GLU A 235 -6.97 23.98 9.61
N HIS A 236 -6.78 22.91 8.82
CA HIS A 236 -6.21 23.04 7.47
C HIS A 236 -7.13 23.80 6.53
N LYS A 237 -8.45 23.53 6.58
CA LYS A 237 -9.45 24.26 5.80
C LYS A 237 -9.41 25.76 6.09
N ASP A 238 -9.41 26.11 7.38
CA ASP A 238 -9.39 27.50 7.84
C ASP A 238 -8.08 28.18 7.45
N LYS A 239 -6.94 27.49 7.61
CA LYS A 239 -5.62 28.00 7.21
C LYS A 239 -5.59 28.27 5.71
N PHE A 240 -5.94 27.29 4.88
CA PHE A 240 -5.87 27.45 3.42
C PHE A 240 -6.88 28.46 2.87
N SER A 241 -8.05 28.63 3.49
CA SER A 241 -9.03 29.65 3.09
C SER A 241 -8.53 31.10 3.23
N ARG A 242 -7.48 31.33 4.04
CA ARG A 242 -6.88 32.65 4.27
C ARG A 242 -5.78 32.99 3.27
N TYR A 243 -5.32 32.01 2.49
CA TYR A 243 -4.32 32.23 1.45
C TYR A 243 -5.01 32.39 0.09
N PRO A 244 -4.51 33.27 -0.79
CA PRO A 244 -4.99 33.33 -2.16
C PRO A 244 -4.85 31.95 -2.81
N SER A 245 -5.84 31.56 -3.61
CA SER A 245 -5.84 30.27 -4.32
C SER A 245 -4.53 30.16 -5.12
N PHE A 246 -3.62 29.31 -4.66
CA PHE A 246 -2.42 29.02 -5.42
C PHE A 246 -2.84 28.45 -6.78
N PHE A 247 -2.14 28.86 -7.85
CA PHE A 247 -2.45 28.37 -9.18
C PHE A 247 -2.32 26.85 -9.22
N PRO A 248 -3.33 26.12 -9.76
CA PRO A 248 -3.34 24.65 -9.82
C PRO A 248 -2.14 24.01 -10.54
N SER A 249 -1.29 24.79 -11.22
CA SER A 249 -0.17 24.32 -12.02
C SER A 249 1.10 23.96 -11.22
N PHE A 250 1.25 24.36 -9.95
CA PHE A 250 2.53 24.23 -9.23
C PHE A 250 2.60 23.14 -8.17
N TRP A 251 1.48 22.50 -7.80
CA TRP A 251 1.46 21.53 -6.68
C TRP A 251 2.45 20.38 -6.87
N LYS A 252 2.70 19.93 -8.12
CA LYS A 252 3.69 18.87 -8.40
C LYS A 252 5.12 19.30 -8.08
N LEU A 253 5.45 20.58 -8.34
CA LEU A 253 6.76 21.13 -8.01
C LEU A 253 6.94 21.22 -6.49
N CYS A 254 5.92 21.71 -5.78
CA CYS A 254 5.93 21.74 -4.32
C CYS A 254 6.04 20.34 -3.71
N LEU A 255 5.29 19.38 -4.27
CA LEU A 255 5.33 17.98 -3.87
C LEU A 255 6.74 17.39 -4.07
N LYS A 256 7.36 17.65 -5.23
CA LYS A 256 8.74 17.24 -5.51
C LYS A 256 9.70 17.82 -4.47
N ASN A 257 9.63 19.12 -4.20
CA ASN A 257 10.51 19.76 -3.20
C ASN A 257 10.30 19.18 -1.80
N GLY A 258 9.05 18.89 -1.41
CA GLY A 258 8.72 18.20 -0.17
C GLY A 258 9.39 16.82 -0.07
N MET A 259 9.32 16.03 -1.15
CA MET A 259 9.97 14.71 -1.22
C MET A 259 11.49 14.77 -1.27
N ASP A 260 12.07 15.86 -1.79
CA ASP A 260 13.51 16.10 -1.77
C ASP A 260 14.02 16.58 -0.37
N GLY A 261 13.16 16.55 0.64
CA GLY A 261 13.49 16.90 2.03
C GLY A 261 13.21 18.36 2.38
N GLY A 262 12.46 19.07 1.53
CA GLY A 262 12.03 20.43 1.75
C GLY A 262 10.63 20.56 2.36
N GLY A 263 10.17 21.80 2.54
CA GLY A 263 8.78 22.13 2.82
C GLY A 263 7.91 22.19 1.56
N TRP A 264 6.59 22.37 1.74
CA TRP A 264 5.66 22.62 0.62
C TRP A 264 5.87 24.03 0.06
N SER A 265 6.79 24.17 -0.89
CA SER A 265 7.13 25.44 -1.52
C SER A 265 7.58 25.23 -2.97
N PRO A 266 7.27 26.16 -3.90
CA PRO A 266 7.81 26.12 -5.25
C PRO A 266 9.34 26.34 -5.28
N ILE A 267 9.89 26.95 -4.23
CA ILE A 267 11.34 27.12 -4.02
C ILE A 267 11.77 26.11 -2.97
N PHE A 268 12.89 25.42 -3.20
CA PHE A 268 13.38 24.45 -2.23
C PHE A 268 13.80 25.15 -0.93
N GLU A 269 13.15 24.79 0.16
CA GLU A 269 13.49 25.21 1.52
C GLU A 269 13.60 23.96 2.39
N PRO A 270 14.75 23.70 3.05
CA PRO A 270 14.90 22.52 3.90
C PRO A 270 13.77 22.41 4.93
N TRP A 271 13.21 21.22 5.08
CA TRP A 271 12.11 21.00 6.00
C TRP A 271 12.52 21.31 7.45
N SER A 272 11.66 22.03 8.17
CA SER A 272 11.84 22.30 9.60
C SER A 272 10.53 22.05 10.36
N LEU A 273 10.65 21.53 11.59
CA LEU A 273 9.52 21.28 12.50
C LEU A 273 8.71 22.54 12.84
N ALA A 274 9.24 23.73 12.59
CA ALA A 274 8.53 24.99 12.81
C ALA A 274 7.47 25.30 11.74
N GLN A 275 7.46 24.56 10.62
CA GLN A 275 6.56 24.78 9.48
C GLN A 275 5.37 23.81 9.42
N SER A 276 5.31 22.79 10.29
CA SER A 276 4.23 21.79 10.36
C SER A 276 2.99 22.33 11.06
#